data_AF-A0A0D7BRE7-F1
#
_entry.id   AF-A0A0D7BRE7-F1
#
_cell.length_a   1.000
_cell.length_b   1.000
_cell.length_c   1.000
_cell.angle_alpha   90.00
_cell.angle_beta   90.00
_cell.angle_gamma   90.00
#
_symmetry.space_group_name_H-M   'P 1'
#
loop_
_entity.id
_entity.type
_entity.pdbx_description
1 polymer ?
#
loop_
_entity_poly.entity_id
_entity_poly.type
_entity_poly.pdbx_seq_one_letter_code
_entity_poly.pdbx_strand_id
1 'polypeptide(L)'
;MTITSPAEGEMPRSLKSIVTNCWDENQWEQGIRALEDTRSPKARPSPAHIRQLIYMSLQSSSPSVVDRVDVNASPSKIARRERFSIGPPTVISARKLLRSFAHTNTPQGLLTALPSYEFPAADDAEEGSEGMLSLLAQNALQISEASCCWEILKGDFFNKAASSSPRKRTRRSKPKHDEDDEPELVGPVGENAWSLLEWLIILWEKDQLNVDAGEPQHSRLLLNQIKPDRGDKVTRWDFNGATEVVIYAVSQKRPEHRRMGIRLLALLIHLSMTVFLDLQMLLNVLYQRFSSSPDLVTEIMPNLSSEVPSITRFKLAIAQRCLNTDTTGKLRRPAARPRAVGKSRTESKMTVDAAAEGAAGPPTIARKLAPPAMKDVLSIVAANTNTQEHTMHLKFEFLNCFALIQGRLPEDLQDEQWRTAEGKEEFAQVASRVFVNSPDYFEMLMLA
;
A
#
# COMPACT_ATOMS: atom_id res chain seq x y z
N MET A 1 10.60 -14.04 -26.49
CA MET A 1 9.26 -14.32 -27.05
C MET A 1 8.25 -13.86 -26.02
N THR A 2 7.69 -12.67 -26.20
CA THR A 2 6.64 -12.12 -25.33
C THR A 2 5.37 -12.92 -25.59
N ILE A 3 4.99 -13.80 -24.65
CA ILE A 3 3.70 -14.47 -24.70
C ILE A 3 2.67 -13.39 -24.37
N THR A 4 2.13 -12.74 -25.39
CA THR A 4 0.96 -11.88 -25.22
C THR A 4 -0.17 -12.79 -24.75
N SER A 5 -0.46 -12.75 -23.45
CA SER A 5 -1.63 -13.41 -22.88
C SER A 5 -2.84 -13.01 -23.72
N PRO A 6 -3.69 -13.95 -24.16
CA PRO A 6 -4.88 -13.62 -24.93
C PRO A 6 -5.67 -12.56 -24.16
N ALA A 7 -6.06 -11.49 -24.85
CA ALA A 7 -6.78 -10.38 -24.25
C ALA A 7 -8.01 -10.92 -23.51
N GLU A 8 -8.07 -10.64 -22.21
CA GLU A 8 -9.18 -11.04 -21.35
C GLU A 8 -10.43 -10.28 -21.79
N GLY A 9 -11.38 -11.01 -22.37
CA GLY A 9 -12.66 -10.45 -22.82
C GLY A 9 -13.59 -10.21 -21.65
N GLU A 10 -14.51 -9.26 -21.76
CA GLU A 10 -15.56 -9.12 -20.77
C GLU A 10 -16.58 -10.26 -20.89
N MET A 11 -17.15 -10.68 -19.75
CA MET A 11 -18.15 -11.75 -19.73
C MET A 11 -19.36 -11.44 -20.65
N PRO A 12 -19.92 -12.46 -21.33
CA PRO A 12 -21.09 -12.29 -22.21
C PRO A 12 -22.27 -11.58 -21.55
N ARG A 13 -22.97 -10.73 -22.31
CA ARG A 13 -24.14 -9.96 -21.83
C ARG A 13 -25.24 -10.83 -21.19
N SER A 14 -25.47 -12.03 -21.73
CA SER A 14 -26.45 -12.97 -21.17
C SER A 14 -26.10 -13.39 -19.74
N LEU A 15 -24.83 -13.71 -19.49
CA LEU A 15 -24.34 -14.07 -18.16
C LEU A 15 -24.36 -12.85 -17.23
N LYS A 16 -24.04 -11.65 -17.74
CA LYS A 16 -24.19 -10.41 -16.95
C LYS A 16 -25.63 -10.24 -16.46
N SER A 17 -26.61 -10.39 -17.35
CA SER A 17 -28.02 -10.23 -17.04
C SER A 17 -28.50 -11.25 -16.01
N ILE A 18 -28.04 -12.51 -16.07
CA ILE A 18 -28.39 -13.53 -15.06
C ILE A 18 -27.93 -13.09 -13.67
N VAL A 19 -26.67 -12.66 -13.54
CA VAL A 19 -26.11 -12.21 -12.26
C VAL A 19 -26.85 -10.98 -11.73
N THR A 20 -27.08 -9.99 -12.60
CA THR A 20 -27.82 -8.78 -12.24
C THR A 20 -29.23 -9.09 -11.77
N ASN A 21 -29.97 -9.95 -12.49
CA ASN A 21 -31.33 -10.34 -12.10
C ASN A 21 -31.36 -11.06 -10.74
N CYS A 22 -30.42 -11.99 -10.48
CA CYS A 22 -30.32 -12.65 -9.18
C CYS A 22 -30.13 -11.63 -8.05
N TRP A 23 -29.28 -10.63 -8.25
CA TRP A 23 -29.03 -9.60 -7.24
C TRP A 23 -30.18 -8.59 -7.11
N ASP A 24 -30.86 -8.25 -8.20
CA ASP A 24 -32.05 -7.39 -8.15
C ASP A 24 -33.20 -8.07 -7.38
N GLU A 25 -33.28 -9.40 -7.43
CA GLU A 25 -34.22 -10.23 -6.66
C GLU A 25 -33.75 -10.55 -5.23
N ASN A 26 -32.62 -9.99 -4.78
CA ASN A 26 -31.97 -10.26 -3.48
C ASN A 26 -31.54 -11.73 -3.29
N GLN A 27 -31.34 -12.48 -4.37
CA GLN A 27 -30.79 -13.84 -4.37
C GLN A 27 -29.26 -13.78 -4.46
N TRP A 28 -28.64 -13.16 -3.45
CA TRP A 28 -27.21 -12.81 -3.44
C TRP A 28 -26.32 -14.02 -3.71
N GLU A 29 -26.56 -15.12 -3.00
CA GLU A 29 -25.79 -16.37 -3.11
C GLU A 29 -25.93 -17.00 -4.49
N GLN A 30 -27.10 -16.92 -5.12
CA GLN A 30 -27.31 -17.45 -6.46
C GLN A 30 -26.53 -16.64 -7.49
N GLY A 31 -26.52 -15.31 -7.38
CA GLY A 31 -25.71 -14.46 -8.26
C GLY A 31 -24.20 -14.65 -8.05
N ILE A 32 -23.74 -14.79 -6.80
CA ILE A 32 -22.34 -15.14 -6.49
C ILE A 32 -21.97 -16.50 -7.10
N ARG A 33 -22.84 -17.50 -6.96
CA ARG A 33 -22.63 -18.83 -7.54
C ARG A 33 -22.59 -18.80 -9.07
N ALA A 34 -23.48 -18.04 -9.70
CA ALA A 34 -23.46 -17.85 -11.16
C ALA A 34 -22.15 -17.19 -11.63
N LEU A 35 -21.61 -16.23 -10.89
CA LEU A 35 -20.28 -15.66 -11.17
C LEU A 35 -19.14 -16.66 -10.97
N GLU A 36 -19.20 -17.48 -9.92
CA GLU A 36 -18.20 -18.54 -9.68
C GLU A 36 -18.22 -19.59 -10.81
N ASP A 37 -19.41 -20.05 -11.21
CA ASP A 37 -19.60 -21.07 -12.26
C ASP A 37 -19.17 -20.56 -13.65
N THR A 38 -19.11 -19.24 -13.84
CA THR A 38 -18.71 -18.59 -15.11
C THR A 38 -17.28 -18.05 -15.09
N ARG A 39 -16.55 -18.22 -13.98
CA ARG A 39 -15.17 -17.78 -13.82
C ARG A 39 -14.26 -18.47 -14.84
N SER A 40 -13.52 -17.67 -15.62
CA SER A 40 -12.60 -18.17 -16.64
C SER A 40 -11.46 -17.17 -16.84
N PRO A 41 -10.23 -17.62 -17.14
CA PRO A 41 -9.11 -16.72 -17.43
C PRO A 41 -9.31 -15.91 -18.73
N LYS A 42 -10.27 -16.32 -19.58
CA LYS A 42 -10.58 -15.63 -20.85
C LYS A 42 -11.73 -14.62 -20.72
N ALA A 43 -12.50 -14.69 -19.63
CA ALA A 43 -13.69 -13.89 -19.42
C ALA A 43 -13.65 -13.24 -18.04
N ARG A 44 -13.48 -11.91 -17.99
CA ARG A 44 -13.56 -11.14 -16.74
C ARG A 44 -15.00 -10.77 -16.39
N PRO A 45 -15.36 -10.78 -15.10
CA PRO A 45 -16.61 -10.20 -14.64
C PRO A 45 -16.70 -8.70 -14.98
N SER A 46 -17.91 -8.16 -15.05
CA SER A 46 -18.08 -6.72 -15.29
C SER A 46 -17.52 -5.91 -14.10
N PRO A 47 -17.01 -4.68 -14.32
CA PRO A 47 -16.57 -3.80 -13.23
C PRO A 47 -17.66 -3.54 -12.19
N ALA A 48 -18.92 -3.41 -12.63
CA ALA A 48 -20.08 -3.25 -11.76
C ALA A 48 -20.25 -4.46 -10.82
N HIS A 49 -20.10 -5.69 -11.35
CA HIS A 49 -20.22 -6.89 -10.53
C HIS A 49 -19.10 -7.02 -9.50
N ILE A 50 -17.87 -6.63 -9.85
CA ILE A 50 -16.77 -6.57 -8.88
C ILE A 50 -17.05 -5.54 -7.79
N ARG A 51 -17.53 -4.33 -8.11
CA ARG A 51 -17.92 -3.33 -7.10
C ARG A 51 -18.99 -3.86 -6.16
N GLN A 52 -20.01 -4.53 -6.70
CA GLN A 52 -21.07 -5.13 -5.90
C GLN A 52 -20.53 -6.24 -4.98
N LEU A 53 -19.61 -7.09 -5.44
CA LEU A 53 -18.93 -8.07 -4.59
C LEU A 53 -18.07 -7.41 -3.50
N ILE A 54 -17.36 -6.34 -3.82
CA ILE A 54 -16.57 -5.56 -2.85
C ILE A 54 -17.52 -4.99 -1.78
N TYR A 55 -18.63 -4.37 -2.19
CA TYR A 55 -19.64 -3.87 -1.27
C TYR A 55 -20.18 -4.97 -0.34
N MET A 56 -20.55 -6.14 -0.87
CA MET A 56 -20.98 -7.29 -0.07
C MET A 56 -19.89 -7.73 0.90
N SER A 57 -18.63 -7.76 0.46
CA SER A 57 -17.48 -8.23 1.26
C SER A 57 -17.16 -7.32 2.45
N LEU A 58 -17.53 -6.03 2.36
CA LEU A 58 -17.31 -5.01 3.38
C LEU A 58 -18.44 -4.93 4.42
N GLN A 59 -19.53 -5.66 4.23
CA GLN A 59 -20.60 -5.75 5.22
C GLN A 59 -20.14 -6.48 6.49
N SER A 60 -20.76 -6.16 7.62
CA SER A 60 -20.50 -6.84 8.89
C SER A 60 -20.86 -8.32 8.79
N SER A 61 -19.92 -9.19 9.17
CA SER A 61 -20.17 -10.63 9.30
C SER A 61 -20.82 -10.99 10.64
N SER A 62 -20.81 -10.07 11.61
CA SER A 62 -21.54 -10.25 12.87
C SER A 62 -23.01 -9.96 12.62
N PRO A 63 -23.95 -10.81 13.09
CA PRO A 63 -25.37 -10.45 13.08
C PRO A 63 -25.47 -9.11 13.78
N SER A 64 -25.89 -8.08 13.06
CA SER A 64 -26.03 -6.73 13.61
C SER A 64 -26.77 -6.89 14.94
N VAL A 65 -26.12 -6.57 16.06
CA VAL A 65 -26.78 -6.52 17.36
C VAL A 65 -27.75 -5.36 17.23
N VAL A 66 -28.92 -5.74 16.75
CA VAL A 66 -30.14 -4.99 16.49
C VAL A 66 -29.92 -3.51 16.71
N ASP A 67 -29.65 -2.81 15.61
CA ASP A 67 -30.01 -1.41 15.43
C ASP A 67 -31.39 -1.29 16.05
N ARG A 68 -31.48 -0.72 17.28
CA ARG A 68 -32.67 -0.81 18.14
C ARG A 68 -33.85 -0.50 17.25
N VAL A 69 -34.66 -1.52 16.95
CA VAL A 69 -35.78 -1.37 16.02
C VAL A 69 -36.55 -0.18 16.56
N ASP A 70 -36.53 0.92 15.81
CA ASP A 70 -37.25 2.11 16.19
C ASP A 70 -38.70 1.67 16.25
N VAL A 71 -39.22 1.44 17.46
CA VAL A 71 -40.53 0.82 17.71
C VAL A 71 -41.63 1.67 17.05
N ASN A 72 -41.29 2.90 16.65
CA ASN A 72 -42.15 3.86 15.98
C ASN A 72 -42.00 3.88 14.45
N ALA A 73 -41.17 3.02 13.85
CA ALA A 73 -41.04 2.96 12.40
C ALA A 73 -42.28 2.33 11.75
N SER A 74 -42.83 3.01 10.73
CA SER A 74 -43.95 2.48 9.93
C SER A 74 -43.61 1.09 9.35
N PRO A 75 -44.57 0.14 9.33
CA PRO A 75 -44.36 -1.22 8.79
C PRO A 75 -43.77 -1.25 7.38
N SER A 76 -44.09 -0.25 6.54
CA SER A 76 -43.53 -0.12 5.18
C SER A 76 -42.02 0.20 5.18
N LYS A 77 -41.51 0.90 6.19
CA LYS A 77 -40.07 1.18 6.35
C LYS A 77 -39.33 -0.04 6.91
N ILE A 78 -39.95 -0.77 7.82
CA ILE A 78 -39.40 -2.02 8.38
C ILE A 78 -39.28 -3.08 7.26
N ALA A 79 -40.35 -3.29 6.48
CA ALA A 79 -40.36 -4.25 5.37
C ALA A 79 -39.34 -3.91 4.26
N ARG A 80 -39.00 -2.63 4.06
CA ARG A 80 -37.93 -2.24 3.12
C ARG A 80 -36.53 -2.55 3.65
N ARG A 81 -36.30 -2.45 4.96
CA ARG A 81 -35.01 -2.76 5.58
C ARG A 81 -34.73 -4.26 5.59
N GLU A 82 -35.74 -5.08 5.91
CA GLU A 82 -35.57 -6.55 5.94
C GLU A 82 -35.21 -7.15 4.58
N ARG A 83 -35.67 -6.54 3.47
CA ARG A 83 -35.37 -7.02 2.12
C ARG A 83 -33.93 -6.82 1.67
N PHE A 84 -33.16 -5.94 2.33
CA PHE A 84 -31.79 -5.60 1.93
C PHE A 84 -30.74 -6.02 2.96
N SER A 85 -31.02 -7.07 3.72
CA SER A 85 -30.02 -7.63 4.64
C SER A 85 -29.06 -8.55 3.88
N ILE A 86 -27.77 -8.19 3.85
CA ILE A 86 -26.71 -9.06 3.37
C ILE A 86 -26.25 -9.92 4.55
N GLY A 87 -26.53 -11.21 4.48
CA GLY A 87 -26.23 -12.14 5.57
C GLY A 87 -24.75 -12.51 5.64
N PRO A 88 -24.26 -13.00 6.80
CA PRO A 88 -22.89 -13.51 6.92
C PRO A 88 -22.49 -14.55 5.86
N PRO A 89 -23.35 -15.50 5.43
CA PRO A 89 -23.03 -16.43 4.35
C PRO A 89 -22.70 -15.74 3.02
N THR A 90 -23.44 -14.69 2.68
CA THR A 90 -23.21 -13.88 1.48
C THR A 90 -21.85 -13.20 1.56
N VAL A 91 -21.52 -12.56 2.69
CA VAL A 91 -20.25 -11.86 2.91
C VAL A 91 -19.06 -12.80 2.74
N ILE A 92 -19.13 -13.98 3.36
CA ILE A 92 -18.08 -15.02 3.25
C ILE A 92 -17.93 -15.48 1.79
N SER A 93 -19.04 -15.72 1.10
CA SER A 93 -19.04 -16.18 -0.29
C SER A 93 -18.48 -15.11 -1.24
N ALA A 94 -18.81 -13.83 -1.03
CA ALA A 94 -18.27 -12.72 -1.79
C ALA A 94 -16.74 -12.58 -1.60
N ARG A 95 -16.25 -12.65 -0.36
CA ARG A 95 -14.81 -12.64 -0.05
C ARG A 95 -14.07 -13.80 -0.73
N LYS A 96 -14.65 -15.00 -0.68
CA LYS A 96 -14.09 -16.21 -1.33
C LYS A 96 -14.05 -16.05 -2.84
N LEU A 97 -15.10 -15.53 -3.46
CA LEU A 97 -15.19 -15.31 -4.90
C LEU A 97 -14.17 -14.25 -5.36
N LEU A 98 -14.02 -13.13 -4.63
CA LEU A 98 -13.00 -12.12 -4.92
C LEU A 98 -11.59 -12.73 -4.93
N ARG A 99 -11.24 -13.52 -3.90
CA ARG A 99 -9.96 -14.26 -3.89
C ARG A 99 -9.85 -15.22 -5.07
N SER A 100 -10.92 -15.92 -5.44
CA SER A 100 -10.92 -16.86 -6.57
C SER A 100 -10.69 -16.14 -7.90
N PHE A 101 -11.27 -14.96 -8.09
CA PHE A 101 -10.99 -14.09 -9.23
C PHE A 101 -9.54 -13.60 -9.27
N ALA A 102 -8.94 -13.25 -8.12
CA ALA A 102 -7.53 -12.85 -8.09
C ALA A 102 -6.59 -13.94 -8.64
N HIS A 103 -6.94 -15.22 -8.48
CA HIS A 103 -6.18 -16.33 -9.03
C HIS A 103 -6.45 -16.53 -10.52
N THR A 104 -7.69 -16.40 -10.98
CA THR A 104 -8.07 -16.72 -12.37
C THR A 104 -7.90 -15.57 -13.36
N ASN A 105 -8.23 -14.35 -12.95
CA ASN A 105 -8.33 -13.19 -13.85
C ASN A 105 -7.09 -12.30 -13.74
N THR A 106 -6.94 -11.36 -14.67
CA THR A 106 -5.79 -10.44 -14.63
C THR A 106 -6.00 -9.36 -13.56
N PRO A 107 -4.93 -8.91 -12.86
CA PRO A 107 -5.03 -7.80 -11.92
C PRO A 107 -5.64 -6.54 -12.54
N GLN A 108 -5.22 -6.22 -13.78
CA GLN A 108 -5.73 -5.06 -14.51
C GLN A 108 -7.24 -5.15 -14.73
N GLY A 109 -7.75 -6.31 -15.19
CA GLY A 109 -9.17 -6.50 -15.44
C GLY A 109 -10.05 -6.44 -14.20
N LEU A 110 -9.52 -6.77 -13.02
CA LEU A 110 -10.26 -6.68 -11.76
C LEU A 110 -10.20 -5.28 -11.13
N LEU A 111 -9.04 -4.61 -11.22
CA LEU A 111 -8.86 -3.28 -10.64
C LEU A 111 -9.53 -2.16 -11.42
N THR A 112 -10.03 -2.41 -12.65
CA THR A 112 -10.90 -1.44 -13.35
C THR A 112 -12.20 -1.14 -12.59
N ALA A 113 -12.58 -1.99 -11.64
CA ALA A 113 -13.74 -1.76 -10.78
C ALA A 113 -13.49 -0.68 -9.70
N LEU A 114 -12.23 -0.34 -9.44
CA LEU A 114 -11.83 0.61 -8.41
C LEU A 114 -11.44 1.97 -9.01
N PRO A 115 -11.57 3.06 -8.23
CA PRO A 115 -11.08 4.36 -8.66
C PRO A 115 -9.57 4.32 -8.88
N SER A 116 -9.10 5.02 -9.90
CA SER A 116 -7.67 5.16 -10.21
C SER A 116 -7.35 6.59 -10.67
N TYR A 117 -6.11 7.04 -10.46
CA TYR A 117 -5.72 8.39 -10.87
C TYR A 117 -5.38 8.51 -12.36
N GLU A 118 -4.94 7.44 -13.02
CA GLU A 118 -4.60 7.44 -14.45
C GLU A 118 -5.84 7.35 -15.34
N PHE A 119 -6.81 6.54 -14.91
CA PHE A 119 -8.06 6.31 -15.61
C PHE A 119 -9.18 6.74 -14.66
N PRO A 120 -9.59 8.03 -14.66
CA PRO A 120 -10.86 8.38 -14.03
C PRO A 120 -11.90 7.45 -14.64
N ALA A 121 -12.70 6.80 -13.79
CA ALA A 121 -13.66 5.79 -14.20
C ALA A 121 -14.38 6.30 -15.46
N ALA A 122 -14.20 5.59 -16.59
CA ALA A 122 -14.89 5.95 -17.82
C ALA A 122 -16.36 6.07 -17.45
N ASP A 123 -16.99 7.17 -17.85
CA ASP A 123 -18.38 7.47 -17.49
C ASP A 123 -19.24 6.22 -17.76
N ASP A 124 -19.53 5.46 -16.70
CA ASP A 124 -20.49 4.33 -16.69
C ASP A 124 -21.92 4.84 -17.00
N ALA A 125 -22.06 6.13 -17.36
CA ALA A 125 -23.26 6.83 -17.77
C ALA A 125 -24.00 6.14 -18.92
N GLU A 126 -23.34 5.33 -19.76
CA GLU A 126 -24.03 4.59 -20.83
C GLU A 126 -24.74 3.30 -20.34
N GLU A 127 -24.31 2.67 -19.24
CA GLU A 127 -25.05 1.54 -18.65
C GLU A 127 -26.20 2.00 -17.71
N GLY A 128 -26.23 3.30 -17.38
CA GLY A 128 -27.23 3.94 -16.52
C GLY A 128 -28.44 4.50 -17.25
N SER A 129 -28.96 3.83 -18.28
CA SER A 129 -30.34 4.11 -18.76
C SER A 129 -31.26 4.14 -17.54
N GLU A 130 -32.11 5.17 -17.42
CA GLU A 130 -32.91 5.59 -16.25
C GLU A 130 -33.84 4.55 -15.58
N GLY A 131 -33.68 3.26 -15.89
CA GLY A 131 -34.23 2.16 -15.11
C GLY A 131 -33.74 2.20 -13.66
N MET A 132 -34.65 1.89 -12.73
CA MET A 132 -34.31 1.82 -11.30
C MET A 132 -33.18 0.82 -11.07
N LEU A 133 -31.95 1.31 -10.90
CA LEU A 133 -30.84 0.50 -10.42
C LEU A 133 -31.22 -0.14 -9.10
N SER A 134 -30.88 -1.42 -8.90
CA SER A 134 -31.09 -2.06 -7.60
C SER A 134 -30.33 -1.33 -6.50
N LEU A 135 -30.86 -1.41 -5.28
CA LEU A 135 -30.26 -0.77 -4.11
C LEU A 135 -28.80 -1.23 -3.90
N LEU A 136 -28.48 -2.47 -4.25
CA LEU A 136 -27.11 -2.99 -4.25
C LEU A 136 -26.22 -2.26 -5.27
N ALA A 137 -26.68 -2.15 -6.51
CA ALA A 137 -25.94 -1.43 -7.55
C ALA A 137 -25.69 0.03 -7.14
N GLN A 138 -26.70 0.71 -6.58
CA GLN A 138 -26.58 2.08 -6.09
C GLN A 138 -25.56 2.20 -4.95
N ASN A 139 -25.61 1.32 -3.95
CA ASN A 139 -24.66 1.36 -2.84
C ASN A 139 -23.24 1.01 -3.28
N ALA A 140 -23.09 0.06 -4.20
CA ALA A 140 -21.80 -0.30 -4.77
C ALA A 140 -21.20 0.82 -5.64
N LEU A 141 -22.02 1.70 -6.23
CA LEU A 141 -21.56 2.84 -7.02
C LEU A 141 -20.80 3.87 -6.17
N GLN A 142 -21.02 3.91 -4.85
CA GLN A 142 -20.23 4.74 -3.94
C GLN A 142 -18.74 4.39 -3.98
N ILE A 143 -18.38 3.15 -4.35
CA ILE A 143 -16.98 2.74 -4.52
C ILE A 143 -16.30 3.50 -5.65
N SER A 144 -17.00 3.75 -6.77
CA SER A 144 -16.47 4.55 -7.88
C SER A 144 -16.37 6.04 -7.55
N GLU A 145 -17.12 6.51 -6.54
CA GLU A 145 -17.07 7.90 -6.06
C GLU A 145 -15.88 8.14 -5.11
N ALA A 146 -15.24 7.09 -4.59
CA ALA A 146 -14.05 7.22 -3.76
C ALA A 146 -12.89 7.81 -4.56
N SER A 147 -12.04 8.61 -3.91
CA SER A 147 -10.89 9.20 -4.58
C SER A 147 -9.78 8.18 -4.91
N CYS A 148 -9.68 7.12 -4.10
CA CYS A 148 -8.71 6.03 -4.27
C CYS A 148 -9.13 4.81 -3.44
N CYS A 149 -8.47 3.67 -3.68
CA CYS A 149 -8.79 2.44 -2.96
C CYS A 149 -8.58 2.53 -1.44
N TRP A 150 -7.68 3.41 -0.97
CA TRP A 150 -7.38 3.59 0.46
C TRP A 150 -8.56 4.14 1.25
N GLU A 151 -9.47 4.89 0.63
CA GLU A 151 -10.67 5.39 1.30
C GLU A 151 -11.71 4.31 1.54
N ILE A 152 -11.81 3.35 0.63
CA ILE A 152 -12.72 2.20 0.72
C ILE A 152 -12.36 1.31 1.92
N LEU A 153 -11.08 1.28 2.30
CA LEU A 153 -10.61 0.48 3.43
C LEU A 153 -11.04 1.04 4.79
N LYS A 154 -11.46 2.31 4.88
CA LYS A 154 -11.85 2.93 6.15
C LYS A 154 -13.16 2.32 6.67
N GLY A 155 -13.24 2.03 7.97
CA GLY A 155 -14.40 1.37 8.57
C GLY A 155 -15.73 2.12 8.46
N ASP A 156 -15.68 3.43 8.18
CA ASP A 156 -16.84 4.30 8.08
C ASP A 156 -17.23 4.66 6.65
N PHE A 157 -16.60 4.04 5.64
CA PHE A 157 -16.76 4.41 4.23
C PHE A 157 -18.24 4.50 3.80
N PHE A 158 -19.04 3.47 4.06
CA PHE A 158 -20.47 3.46 3.71
C PHE A 158 -21.37 4.19 4.72
N ASN A 159 -20.89 4.45 5.94
CA ASN A 159 -21.69 5.15 6.98
C ASN A 159 -21.80 6.65 6.71
N LYS A 160 -20.83 7.24 6.00
CA LYS A 160 -20.81 8.66 5.63
C LYS A 160 -21.93 9.05 4.65
N ALA A 161 -22.33 8.15 3.77
CA ALA A 161 -23.40 8.40 2.80
C ALA A 161 -24.78 8.53 3.48
N ALA A 162 -25.02 7.75 4.54
CA ALA A 162 -26.30 7.78 5.25
C ALA A 162 -26.50 9.04 6.11
N SER A 163 -25.41 9.66 6.58
CA SER A 163 -25.46 10.85 7.45
C SER A 163 -25.43 12.18 6.70
N SER A 164 -25.03 12.18 5.42
CA SER A 164 -24.89 13.38 4.58
C SER A 164 -26.17 13.76 3.83
N SER A 165 -27.35 13.50 4.41
CA SER A 165 -28.56 14.21 3.96
C SER A 165 -28.28 15.71 4.05
N PRO A 166 -28.48 16.50 2.97
CA PRO A 166 -28.24 17.94 2.97
C PRO A 166 -29.27 18.59 3.89
N ARG A 167 -29.03 18.51 5.20
CA ARG A 167 -29.76 19.27 6.19
C ARG A 167 -29.47 20.72 5.86
N LYS A 168 -30.46 21.37 5.24
CA LYS A 168 -30.55 22.82 5.11
C LYS A 168 -30.01 23.40 6.40
N ARG A 169 -28.93 24.20 6.30
CA ARG A 169 -28.30 24.93 7.41
C ARG A 169 -29.35 25.75 8.16
N THR A 170 -30.11 25.14 9.05
CA THR A 170 -30.97 25.86 9.99
C THR A 170 -30.06 26.38 11.09
N ARG A 171 -29.86 27.69 10.98
CA ARG A 171 -29.04 28.57 11.81
C ARG A 171 -29.31 28.35 13.30
N ARG A 172 -28.21 28.19 14.07
CA ARG A 172 -28.12 28.28 15.55
C ARG A 172 -28.99 27.30 16.35
N SER A 173 -28.44 26.10 16.60
CA SER A 173 -28.63 25.45 17.90
C SER A 173 -27.27 25.37 18.57
N LYS A 174 -27.18 25.87 19.81
CA LYS A 174 -25.96 25.80 20.61
C LYS A 174 -25.65 24.32 20.89
N PRO A 175 -24.42 23.84 20.67
CA PRO A 175 -24.05 22.49 21.06
C PRO A 175 -24.20 22.38 22.58
N LYS A 176 -25.06 21.47 23.05
CA LYS A 176 -24.98 20.98 24.42
C LYS A 176 -23.69 20.19 24.51
N HIS A 177 -22.88 20.58 25.49
CA HIS A 177 -21.63 19.93 25.86
C HIS A 177 -22.02 18.63 26.57
N ASP A 178 -22.23 17.55 25.81
CA ASP A 178 -22.23 16.21 26.37
C ASP A 178 -20.75 15.82 26.52
N GLU A 179 -20.36 15.63 27.77
CA GLU A 179 -19.01 15.32 28.23
C GLU A 179 -18.65 13.85 27.92
N ASP A 180 -17.40 13.63 27.46
CA ASP A 180 -16.60 12.40 27.62
C ASP A 180 -16.76 11.17 26.72
N ASP A 181 -17.34 11.24 25.51
CA ASP A 181 -17.07 10.22 24.49
C ASP A 181 -15.86 10.64 23.63
N GLU A 182 -14.65 10.29 24.08
CA GLU A 182 -13.42 10.45 23.30
C GLU A 182 -13.64 9.75 21.94
N PRO A 183 -13.56 10.47 20.81
CA PRO A 183 -13.93 9.90 19.52
C PRO A 183 -13.01 8.72 19.23
N GLU A 184 -13.59 7.52 19.17
CA GLU A 184 -12.88 6.30 18.83
C GLU A 184 -12.10 6.53 17.53
N LEU A 185 -10.77 6.50 17.62
CA LEU A 185 -9.89 6.80 16.49
C LEU A 185 -10.12 5.77 15.39
N VAL A 186 -10.89 6.16 14.36
CA VAL A 186 -11.15 5.32 13.20
C VAL A 186 -9.83 5.03 12.50
N GLY A 187 -9.38 3.78 12.58
CA GLY A 187 -8.17 3.32 11.92
C GLY A 187 -8.26 3.42 10.39
N PRO A 188 -7.12 3.45 9.68
CA PRO A 188 -7.09 3.51 8.22
C PRO A 188 -7.64 2.23 7.54
N VAL A 189 -7.78 1.14 8.29
CA VAL A 189 -8.43 -0.11 7.84
C VAL A 189 -9.52 -0.48 8.85
N GLY A 190 -10.76 -0.58 8.39
CA GLY A 190 -11.89 -1.05 9.20
C GLY A 190 -11.88 -2.56 9.39
N GLU A 191 -12.57 -3.04 10.42
CA GLU A 191 -12.58 -4.46 10.79
C GLU A 191 -13.09 -5.39 9.68
N ASN A 192 -14.02 -4.91 8.84
CA ASN A 192 -14.53 -5.68 7.71
C ASN A 192 -13.69 -5.54 6.43
N ALA A 193 -12.70 -4.64 6.40
CA ALA A 193 -11.91 -4.30 5.22
C ALA A 193 -10.62 -5.11 5.08
N TRP A 194 -10.22 -5.89 6.10
CA TRP A 194 -9.00 -6.72 6.06
C TRP A 194 -8.97 -7.70 4.89
N SER A 195 -10.11 -8.35 4.59
CA SER A 195 -10.21 -9.27 3.44
C SER A 195 -10.05 -8.55 2.10
N LEU A 196 -10.49 -7.28 2.01
CA LEU A 196 -10.32 -6.46 0.82
C LEU A 196 -8.86 -6.02 0.68
N LEU A 197 -8.21 -5.60 1.76
CA LEU A 197 -6.78 -5.26 1.76
C LEU A 197 -5.94 -6.45 1.29
N GLU A 198 -6.21 -7.64 1.79
CA GLU A 198 -5.51 -8.85 1.35
C GLU A 198 -5.71 -9.12 -0.15
N TRP A 199 -6.94 -8.97 -0.64
CA TRP A 199 -7.26 -9.13 -2.05
C TRP A 199 -6.49 -8.13 -2.91
N LEU A 200 -6.44 -6.85 -2.53
CA LEU A 200 -5.65 -5.82 -3.22
C LEU A 200 -4.17 -6.17 -3.27
N ILE A 201 -3.58 -6.60 -2.15
CA ILE A 201 -2.16 -7.00 -2.07
C ILE A 201 -1.88 -8.18 -3.01
N ILE A 202 -2.75 -9.19 -3.06
CA ILE A 202 -2.60 -10.33 -3.98
C ILE A 202 -2.59 -9.84 -5.45
N LEU A 203 -3.47 -8.91 -5.81
CA LEU A 203 -3.52 -8.36 -7.16
C LEU A 203 -2.25 -7.59 -7.51
N TRP A 204 -1.74 -6.75 -6.60
CA TRP A 204 -0.51 -5.99 -6.83
C TRP A 204 0.74 -6.87 -6.86
N GLU A 205 0.83 -7.91 -6.03
CA GLU A 205 1.91 -8.88 -6.12
C GLU A 205 1.89 -9.63 -7.46
N LYS A 206 0.70 -10.06 -7.90
CA LYS A 206 0.54 -10.72 -9.21
C LYS A 206 0.91 -9.78 -10.36
N ASP A 207 0.52 -8.50 -10.28
CA ASP A 207 0.90 -7.47 -11.24
C ASP A 207 2.43 -7.26 -11.29
N GLN A 208 3.08 -7.17 -10.12
CA GLN A 208 4.53 -7.06 -10.02
C GLN A 208 5.26 -8.27 -10.64
N LEU A 209 4.71 -9.49 -10.52
CA LEU A 209 5.30 -10.69 -11.13
C LEU A 209 5.17 -10.72 -12.66
N ASN A 210 4.22 -9.96 -13.24
CA ASN A 210 3.97 -9.93 -14.68
C ASN A 210 4.75 -8.84 -15.43
N VAL A 211 5.64 -8.12 -14.75
CA VAL A 211 6.51 -7.11 -15.38
C VAL A 211 7.50 -7.79 -16.34
N ASP A 212 7.71 -7.17 -17.51
CA ASP A 212 8.61 -7.68 -18.55
C ASP A 212 10.06 -7.83 -18.05
N ALA A 213 10.74 -8.86 -18.55
CA ALA A 213 12.14 -9.12 -18.23
C ALA A 213 13.01 -7.92 -18.62
N GLY A 214 13.68 -7.32 -17.63
CA GLY A 214 14.58 -6.19 -17.81
C GLY A 214 14.05 -4.86 -17.25
N GLU A 215 12.75 -4.78 -16.95
CA GLU A 215 12.21 -3.65 -16.18
C GLU A 215 12.36 -3.88 -14.66
N PRO A 216 12.51 -2.82 -13.85
CA PRO A 216 12.45 -2.94 -12.40
C PRO A 216 11.13 -3.59 -12.00
N GLN A 217 11.19 -4.67 -11.24
CA GLN A 217 10.01 -5.40 -10.82
C GLN A 217 9.17 -4.53 -9.86
N HIS A 218 8.04 -4.00 -10.31
CA HIS A 218 7.11 -3.18 -9.51
C HIS A 218 5.68 -3.32 -10.00
N SER A 219 4.69 -3.10 -9.13
CA SER A 219 3.30 -3.03 -9.56
C SER A 219 2.96 -1.65 -10.12
N ARG A 220 2.62 -1.59 -11.41
CA ARG A 220 2.08 -0.38 -12.04
C ARG A 220 0.68 -0.08 -11.52
N LEU A 221 -0.11 -1.11 -11.23
CA LEU A 221 -1.46 -0.94 -10.71
C LEU A 221 -1.48 -0.36 -9.28
N LEU A 222 -0.48 -0.66 -8.46
CA LEU A 222 -0.31 0.01 -7.16
C LEU A 222 0.07 1.48 -7.33
N LEU A 223 0.94 1.81 -8.29
CA LEU A 223 1.31 3.20 -8.58
C LEU A 223 0.06 4.03 -8.92
N ASN A 224 -0.88 3.47 -9.67
CA ASN A 224 -2.13 4.12 -10.06
C ASN A 224 -3.08 4.44 -8.89
N GLN A 225 -2.81 3.87 -7.71
CA GLN A 225 -3.54 4.12 -6.46
C GLN A 225 -2.84 5.15 -5.56
N ILE A 226 -1.66 5.63 -5.95
CA ILE A 226 -0.93 6.69 -5.25
C ILE A 226 -1.20 8.00 -5.98
N LYS A 227 -1.60 9.04 -5.24
CA LYS A 227 -1.95 10.32 -5.85
C LYS A 227 -0.68 11.02 -6.36
N PRO A 228 -0.61 11.43 -7.64
CA PRO A 228 0.44 12.35 -8.08
C PRO A 228 0.17 13.74 -7.46
N ASP A 229 1.22 14.44 -7.01
CA ASP A 229 1.09 15.80 -6.50
C ASP A 229 0.56 16.72 -7.60
N ARG A 230 -0.46 17.52 -7.25
CA ARG A 230 -1.20 18.38 -8.20
C ARG A 230 -0.46 19.68 -8.54
N GLY A 231 0.75 19.87 -8.03
CA GLY A 231 1.57 21.03 -8.37
C GLY A 231 2.15 20.92 -9.78
N ASP A 232 2.32 22.07 -10.45
CA ASP A 232 3.03 22.19 -11.75
C ASP A 232 4.46 21.62 -11.72
N LYS A 233 4.97 21.25 -10.54
CA LYS A 233 6.20 20.48 -10.33
C LYS A 233 5.83 19.05 -9.92
N VAL A 234 5.66 18.20 -10.93
CA VAL A 234 5.17 16.80 -10.94
C VAL A 234 6.00 15.80 -10.09
N THR A 235 6.82 16.23 -9.14
CA THR A 235 7.88 15.37 -8.57
C THR A 235 7.55 14.72 -7.22
N ARG A 236 6.37 14.93 -6.64
CA ARG A 236 6.03 14.31 -5.35
C ARG A 236 4.81 13.42 -5.48
N TRP A 237 4.87 12.23 -4.90
CA TRP A 237 3.72 11.33 -4.79
C TRP A 237 3.27 11.32 -3.33
N ASP A 238 1.96 11.24 -3.07
CA ASP A 238 1.43 11.22 -1.70
C ASP A 238 1.34 9.79 -1.17
N PHE A 239 2.24 9.44 -0.26
CA PHE A 239 2.32 8.12 0.37
C PHE A 239 1.44 7.92 1.59
N ASN A 240 0.81 8.97 2.10
CA ASN A 240 0.27 8.94 3.44
C ASN A 240 -0.77 7.81 3.59
N GLY A 241 -1.68 7.65 2.62
CA GLY A 241 -2.68 6.57 2.66
C GLY A 241 -2.06 5.17 2.75
N ALA A 242 -1.15 4.83 1.84
CA ALA A 242 -0.54 3.49 1.82
C ALA A 242 0.36 3.23 3.04
N THR A 243 1.15 4.23 3.45
CA THR A 243 2.05 4.10 4.62
C THR A 243 1.29 4.07 5.94
N GLU A 244 0.18 4.79 6.08
CA GLU A 244 -0.71 4.67 7.24
C GLU A 244 -1.30 3.26 7.34
N VAL A 245 -1.73 2.67 6.22
CA VAL A 245 -2.21 1.28 6.18
C VAL A 245 -1.10 0.31 6.59
N VAL A 246 0.12 0.45 6.07
CA VAL A 246 1.27 -0.39 6.46
C VAL A 246 1.50 -0.33 7.97
N ILE A 247 1.65 0.88 8.52
CA ILE A 247 1.97 1.07 9.93
C ILE A 247 0.85 0.52 10.80
N TYR A 248 -0.41 0.83 10.47
CA TYR A 248 -1.55 0.32 11.20
C TYR A 248 -1.64 -1.21 11.16
N ALA A 249 -1.41 -1.82 10.01
CA ALA A 249 -1.43 -3.28 9.83
C ALA A 249 -0.34 -3.99 10.62
N VAL A 250 0.89 -3.46 10.62
CA VAL A 250 2.01 -3.98 11.42
C VAL A 250 1.77 -3.81 12.93
N SER A 251 1.10 -2.75 13.36
CA SER A 251 0.74 -2.56 14.78
C SER A 251 -0.38 -3.49 15.27
N GLN A 252 -1.01 -4.28 14.40
CA GLN A 252 -2.11 -5.16 14.82
C GLN A 252 -1.63 -6.37 15.62
N LYS A 253 -2.46 -6.80 16.58
CA LYS A 253 -2.21 -8.03 17.36
C LYS A 253 -2.30 -9.31 16.52
N ARG A 254 -3.09 -9.29 15.44
CA ARG A 254 -3.29 -10.45 14.57
C ARG A 254 -2.11 -10.61 13.61
N PRO A 255 -1.43 -11.77 13.59
CA PRO A 255 -0.24 -11.97 12.75
C PRO A 255 -0.56 -11.87 11.25
N GLU A 256 -1.77 -12.25 10.84
CA GLU A 256 -2.25 -12.13 9.46
C GLU A 256 -2.22 -10.67 8.98
N HIS A 257 -2.68 -9.73 9.83
CA HIS A 257 -2.72 -8.31 9.51
C HIS A 257 -1.30 -7.73 9.45
N ARG A 258 -0.43 -8.12 10.39
CA ARG A 258 0.99 -7.72 10.36
C ARG A 258 1.66 -8.16 9.07
N ARG A 259 1.45 -9.42 8.67
CA ARG A 259 1.95 -9.97 7.42
C ARG A 259 1.44 -9.19 6.20
N MET A 260 0.18 -8.75 6.18
CA MET A 260 -0.33 -7.89 5.10
C MET A 260 0.41 -6.54 5.06
N GLY A 261 0.66 -5.92 6.21
CA GLY A 261 1.45 -4.68 6.30
C GLY A 261 2.87 -4.85 5.75
N ILE A 262 3.55 -5.94 6.10
CA ILE A 262 4.90 -6.26 5.60
C ILE A 262 4.91 -6.49 4.09
N ARG A 263 3.94 -7.25 3.55
CA ARG A 263 3.78 -7.48 2.11
C ARG A 263 3.54 -6.18 1.35
N LEU A 264 2.65 -5.32 1.85
CA LEU A 264 2.39 -4.02 1.25
C LEU A 264 3.63 -3.11 1.29
N LEU A 265 4.39 -3.12 2.39
CA LEU A 265 5.65 -2.38 2.48
C LEU A 265 6.67 -2.88 1.44
N ALA A 266 6.79 -4.19 1.24
CA ALA A 266 7.67 -4.75 0.22
C ALA A 266 7.28 -4.26 -1.20
N LEU A 267 5.98 -4.21 -1.52
CA LEU A 267 5.49 -3.63 -2.78
C LEU A 267 5.87 -2.15 -2.93
N LEU A 268 5.74 -1.35 -1.87
CA LEU A 268 6.13 0.08 -1.88
C LEU A 268 7.65 0.26 -2.04
N ILE A 269 8.45 -0.61 -1.43
CA ILE A 269 9.91 -0.61 -1.59
C ILE A 269 10.28 -0.90 -3.05
N HIS A 270 9.67 -1.91 -3.67
CA HIS A 270 9.86 -2.20 -5.09
C HIS A 270 9.50 -1.01 -5.97
N LEU A 271 8.35 -0.37 -5.70
CA LEU A 271 7.95 0.82 -6.43
C LEU A 271 8.94 1.98 -6.27
N SER A 272 9.59 2.11 -5.10
CA SER A 272 10.60 3.15 -4.82
C SER A 272 11.89 3.03 -5.62
N MET A 273 12.10 1.88 -6.28
CA MET A 273 13.24 1.66 -7.18
C MET A 273 12.98 2.21 -8.59
N THR A 274 11.78 2.73 -8.86
CA THR A 274 11.39 3.30 -10.16
C THR A 274 11.70 4.80 -10.25
N VAL A 275 11.37 5.43 -11.39
CA VAL A 275 11.53 6.89 -11.58
C VAL A 275 10.38 7.63 -10.94
N PHE A 276 9.23 6.97 -10.90
CA PHE A 276 7.98 7.53 -10.44
C PHE A 276 8.06 7.87 -8.95
N LEU A 277 8.80 7.06 -8.20
CA LEU A 277 8.74 7.11 -6.76
C LEU A 277 10.12 7.41 -6.12
N ASP A 278 10.14 8.32 -5.14
CA ASP A 278 11.36 8.68 -4.41
C ASP A 278 11.51 7.83 -3.14
N LEU A 279 12.51 6.95 -3.14
CA LEU A 279 12.91 6.16 -1.99
C LEU A 279 13.26 7.02 -0.76
N GLN A 280 13.88 8.20 -0.93
CA GLN A 280 14.20 9.06 0.21
C GLN A 280 12.95 9.57 0.90
N MET A 281 11.89 9.84 0.15
CA MET A 281 10.60 10.22 0.71
C MET A 281 9.96 9.07 1.51
N LEU A 282 9.98 7.84 0.99
CA LEU A 282 9.49 6.67 1.72
C LEU A 282 10.30 6.46 3.02
N LEU A 283 11.63 6.54 2.95
CA LEU A 283 12.51 6.45 4.11
C LEU A 283 12.21 7.55 5.14
N ASN A 284 11.97 8.79 4.71
CA ASN A 284 11.61 9.89 5.61
C ASN A 284 10.33 9.59 6.40
N VAL A 285 9.28 9.11 5.72
CA VAL A 285 7.98 8.82 6.33
C VAL A 285 8.09 7.68 7.33
N LEU A 286 8.74 6.58 6.94
CA LEU A 286 8.90 5.42 7.81
C LEU A 286 9.83 5.71 8.99
N TYR A 287 10.93 6.43 8.76
CA TYR A 287 11.83 6.87 9.83
C TYR A 287 11.09 7.66 10.91
N GLN A 288 10.24 8.62 10.53
CA GLN A 288 9.45 9.40 11.50
C GLN A 288 8.56 8.51 12.37
N ARG A 289 7.96 7.46 11.77
CA ARG A 289 7.12 6.49 12.50
C ARG A 289 7.94 5.59 13.40
N PHE A 290 9.09 5.12 12.93
CA PHE A 290 10.02 4.28 13.70
C PHE A 290 10.62 5.02 14.89
N SER A 291 10.93 6.31 14.75
CA SER A 291 11.36 7.13 15.88
C SER A 291 10.27 7.28 16.95
N SER A 292 8.99 7.22 16.59
CA SER A 292 7.87 7.27 17.54
C SER A 292 7.50 5.90 18.10
N SER A 293 7.81 4.81 17.40
CA SER A 293 7.50 3.44 17.80
C SER A 293 8.62 2.50 17.36
N PRO A 294 9.65 2.31 18.21
CA PRO A 294 10.79 1.43 17.92
C PRO A 294 10.39 -0.03 17.68
N ASP A 295 9.31 -0.50 18.31
CA ASP A 295 8.78 -1.87 18.15
C ASP A 295 8.37 -2.19 16.70
N LEU A 296 8.00 -1.17 15.91
CA LEU A 296 7.72 -1.36 14.50
C LEU A 296 8.97 -1.79 13.72
N VAL A 297 10.15 -1.34 14.13
CA VAL A 297 11.42 -1.67 13.47
C VAL A 297 11.75 -3.14 13.69
N THR A 298 11.61 -3.62 14.93
CA THR A 298 11.88 -5.01 15.29
C THR A 298 10.86 -5.96 14.66
N GLU A 299 9.62 -5.52 14.43
CA GLU A 299 8.64 -6.31 13.67
C GLU A 299 8.91 -6.27 12.16
N ILE A 300 9.23 -5.12 11.57
CA ILE A 300 9.32 -4.97 10.11
C ILE A 300 10.61 -5.56 9.54
N MET A 301 11.75 -5.24 10.15
CA MET A 301 13.06 -5.52 9.55
C MET A 301 13.32 -7.02 9.31
N PRO A 302 13.06 -7.93 10.26
CA PRO A 302 13.28 -9.37 10.06
C PRO A 302 12.35 -9.98 9.03
N ASN A 303 11.11 -9.50 8.98
CA ASN A 303 10.07 -10.08 8.15
C ASN A 303 10.13 -9.62 6.68
N LEU A 304 10.97 -8.63 6.38
CA LEU A 304 11.29 -8.23 5.01
C LEU A 304 12.38 -9.14 4.42
N SER A 305 12.11 -9.74 3.25
CA SER A 305 13.04 -10.67 2.61
C SER A 305 14.35 -10.02 2.18
N SER A 306 15.45 -10.41 2.84
CA SER A 306 16.82 -9.99 2.49
C SER A 306 17.35 -10.63 1.19
N GLU A 307 16.62 -11.60 0.61
CA GLU A 307 16.96 -12.20 -0.68
C GLU A 307 16.82 -11.20 -1.83
N VAL A 308 15.90 -10.24 -1.70
CA VAL A 308 15.60 -9.29 -2.75
C VAL A 308 16.49 -8.04 -2.64
N PRO A 309 17.33 -7.71 -3.65
CA PRO A 309 18.33 -6.64 -3.53
C PRO A 309 17.77 -5.24 -3.26
N SER A 310 16.55 -4.93 -3.72
CA SER A 310 15.87 -3.65 -3.42
C SER A 310 15.54 -3.55 -1.93
N ILE A 311 15.04 -4.64 -1.33
CA ILE A 311 14.69 -4.73 0.08
C ILE A 311 15.95 -4.65 0.94
N THR A 312 17.02 -5.36 0.59
CA THR A 312 18.31 -5.27 1.31
C THR A 312 18.86 -3.84 1.33
N ARG A 313 18.80 -3.13 0.19
CA ARG A 313 19.22 -1.72 0.12
C ARG A 313 18.33 -0.80 0.94
N PHE A 314 17.01 -1.03 0.92
CA PHE A 314 16.08 -0.29 1.77
C PHE A 314 16.39 -0.49 3.26
N LYS A 315 16.58 -1.75 3.69
CA LYS A 315 16.95 -2.12 5.07
C LYS A 315 18.25 -1.44 5.50
N LEU A 316 19.27 -1.48 4.64
CA LEU A 316 20.53 -0.78 4.89
C LEU A 316 20.32 0.74 5.10
N ALA A 317 19.57 1.38 4.20
CA ALA A 317 19.35 2.82 4.23
C ALA A 317 18.53 3.28 5.43
N ILE A 318 17.47 2.54 5.79
CA ILE A 318 16.64 2.88 6.96
C ILE A 318 17.40 2.63 8.26
N ALA A 319 18.17 1.53 8.35
CA ALA A 319 18.98 1.24 9.53
C ALA A 319 20.10 2.27 9.73
N GLN A 320 20.80 2.63 8.66
CA GLN A 320 21.80 3.72 8.68
C GLN A 320 21.19 5.01 9.26
N ARG A 321 19.98 5.34 8.82
CA ARG A 321 19.29 6.56 9.23
C ARG A 321 18.88 6.52 10.70
N CYS A 322 18.32 5.40 11.18
CA CYS A 322 17.97 5.22 12.59
C CYS A 322 19.20 5.25 13.50
N LEU A 323 20.31 4.63 13.10
CA LEU A 323 21.54 4.59 13.91
C LEU A 323 22.26 5.95 13.97
N ASN A 324 22.18 6.74 12.90
CA ASN A 324 22.84 8.06 12.84
C ASN A 324 22.18 9.11 13.74
N THR A 325 20.90 9.00 14.06
CA THR A 325 20.19 10.02 14.84
C THR A 325 20.50 9.95 16.32
N ASP A 326 20.83 8.78 16.85
CA ASP A 326 21.17 8.59 18.26
C ASP A 326 22.50 9.26 18.62
N THR A 327 23.47 9.23 17.71
CA THR A 327 24.82 9.73 17.97
C THR A 327 24.89 11.25 18.08
N THR A 328 23.95 11.98 17.46
CA THR A 328 24.04 13.44 17.39
C THR A 328 23.21 14.17 18.45
N GLY A 329 22.32 13.48 19.20
CA GLY A 329 21.63 13.93 20.43
C GLY A 329 20.85 15.28 20.37
N LYS A 330 21.00 16.00 19.28
CA LYS A 330 20.45 17.30 18.97
C LYS A 330 20.05 17.14 17.52
N LEU A 331 18.80 16.71 17.30
CA LEU A 331 18.09 17.00 16.06
C LEU A 331 18.33 18.49 15.79
N ARG A 332 19.30 18.80 14.95
CA ARG A 332 19.43 20.12 14.34
C ARG A 332 18.12 20.26 13.59
N ARG A 333 17.11 20.85 14.23
CA ARG A 333 15.92 21.36 13.55
C ARG A 333 16.45 22.02 12.30
N PRO A 334 16.00 21.63 11.10
CA PRO A 334 16.51 22.20 9.86
C PRO A 334 16.45 23.72 10.04
N ALA A 335 17.63 24.35 10.14
CA ALA A 335 17.72 25.79 10.35
C ALA A 335 16.89 26.40 9.24
N ALA A 336 15.90 27.23 9.60
CA ALA A 336 14.94 27.80 8.68
C ALA A 336 15.71 28.33 7.46
N ARG A 337 15.64 27.60 6.34
CA ARG A 337 16.31 28.02 5.12
C ARG A 337 15.75 29.41 4.80
N PRO A 338 16.58 30.46 4.65
CA PRO A 338 16.10 31.77 4.29
C PRO A 338 15.25 31.62 3.03
N ARG A 339 13.97 31.99 3.13
CA ARG A 339 13.03 31.97 2.00
C ARG A 339 13.70 32.74 0.86
N ALA A 340 13.82 32.09 -0.30
CA ALA A 340 14.30 32.76 -1.50
C ALA A 340 13.37 33.95 -1.78
N VAL A 341 13.90 35.17 -1.61
CA VAL A 341 13.24 36.40 -2.04
C VAL A 341 13.12 36.31 -3.56
N GLY A 342 11.90 36.31 -4.07
CA GLY A 342 11.61 36.19 -5.49
C GLY A 342 12.28 37.31 -6.27
N LYS A 343 13.38 37.01 -6.96
CA LYS A 343 13.90 37.87 -8.00
C LYS A 343 12.99 37.73 -9.22
N SER A 344 12.32 38.83 -9.54
CA SER A 344 11.63 39.08 -10.81
C SER A 344 12.50 38.60 -11.97
N ARG A 345 11.97 37.66 -12.76
CA ARG A 345 12.67 37.04 -13.88
C ARG A 345 12.35 37.83 -15.14
N THR A 346 13.31 38.65 -15.58
CA THR A 346 13.33 39.27 -16.90
C THR A 346 13.44 38.16 -17.96
N GLU A 347 12.50 38.15 -18.91
CA GLU A 347 12.49 37.22 -20.04
C GLU A 347 13.75 37.39 -20.90
N SER A 348 14.60 36.36 -20.94
CA SER A 348 15.63 36.21 -21.97
C SER A 348 15.21 35.11 -22.91
N LYS A 349 14.95 35.53 -24.14
CA LYS A 349 14.62 34.78 -25.34
C LYS A 349 15.86 33.95 -25.73
N MET A 350 15.81 32.62 -25.58
CA MET A 350 16.86 31.73 -26.07
C MET A 350 16.35 30.95 -27.28
N THR A 351 17.14 31.07 -28.34
CA THR A 351 17.14 30.34 -29.60
C THR A 351 17.34 28.85 -29.39
N VAL A 352 16.59 28.07 -30.16
CA VAL A 352 16.65 26.61 -30.23
C VAL A 352 17.71 26.25 -31.27
N ASP A 353 18.82 25.65 -30.83
CA ASP A 353 19.69 24.86 -31.70
C ASP A 353 19.56 23.39 -31.32
N ALA A 354 19.10 22.63 -32.30
CA ALA A 354 18.91 21.19 -32.26
C ALA A 354 20.18 20.49 -32.74
N ALA A 355 20.75 19.59 -31.94
CA ALA A 355 21.58 18.50 -32.43
C ALA A 355 21.85 17.42 -31.36
N ALA A 356 21.93 16.19 -31.86
CA ALA A 356 22.44 14.97 -31.26
C ALA A 356 21.53 14.18 -30.29
N GLU A 357 20.53 13.51 -30.86
CA GLU A 357 20.01 12.23 -30.34
C GLU A 357 21.12 11.16 -30.43
N GLY A 358 21.90 11.03 -29.37
CA GLY A 358 22.65 9.81 -29.08
C GLY A 358 21.78 8.90 -28.23
N ALA A 359 21.58 7.66 -28.69
CA ALA A 359 20.83 6.60 -27.99
C ALA A 359 21.50 6.19 -26.67
N ALA A 360 21.46 7.07 -25.67
CA ALA A 360 21.66 6.69 -24.28
C ALA A 360 20.37 6.00 -23.83
N GLY A 361 20.44 4.70 -23.56
CA GLY A 361 19.34 3.98 -22.91
C GLY A 361 18.88 4.76 -21.68
N PRO A 362 17.57 4.76 -21.36
CA PRO A 362 17.03 5.54 -20.26
C PRO A 362 17.85 5.24 -18.99
N PRO A 363 18.38 6.27 -18.30
CA PRO A 363 19.34 6.09 -17.22
C PRO A 363 18.73 5.16 -16.17
N THR A 364 19.27 3.94 -16.09
CA THR A 364 18.78 2.93 -15.16
C THR A 364 18.98 3.45 -13.74
N ILE A 365 17.87 3.57 -13.04
CA ILE A 365 17.69 4.24 -11.73
C ILE A 365 18.41 3.50 -10.60
N ALA A 366 18.97 2.33 -10.91
CA ALA A 366 19.80 1.50 -10.04
C ALA A 366 20.97 2.24 -9.37
N ARG A 367 21.31 3.46 -9.81
CA ARG A 367 22.29 4.35 -9.16
C ARG A 367 21.78 5.13 -7.94
N LYS A 368 20.50 5.07 -7.57
CA LYS A 368 19.94 5.97 -6.54
C LYS A 368 20.50 5.77 -5.12
N LEU A 369 21.02 4.59 -4.76
CA LEU A 369 21.77 4.40 -3.50
C LEU A 369 23.00 3.52 -3.73
N ALA A 370 24.17 4.15 -3.84
CA ALA A 370 25.43 3.44 -3.63
C ALA A 370 25.48 2.96 -2.16
N PRO A 371 26.00 1.75 -1.89
CA PRO A 371 26.27 1.35 -0.52
C PRO A 371 27.24 2.36 0.13
N PRO A 372 27.06 2.68 1.42
CA PRO A 372 28.02 3.48 2.17
C PRO A 372 29.38 2.81 2.18
N ALA A 373 30.45 3.59 2.34
CA ALA A 373 31.79 3.04 2.49
C ALA A 373 31.87 2.18 3.76
N MET A 374 32.67 1.11 3.72
CA MET A 374 32.83 0.19 4.85
C MET A 374 33.24 0.91 6.14
N LYS A 375 34.19 1.84 6.04
CA LYS A 375 34.60 2.70 7.16
C LYS A 375 33.44 3.46 7.81
N ASP A 376 32.50 3.97 7.01
CA ASP A 376 31.34 4.68 7.53
C ASP A 376 30.39 3.72 8.24
N VAL A 377 30.17 2.51 7.68
CA VAL A 377 29.37 1.45 8.29
C VAL A 377 29.92 1.09 9.67
N LEU A 378 31.21 0.76 9.74
CA LEU A 378 31.87 0.40 10.99
C LEU A 378 31.86 1.55 12.00
N SER A 379 32.09 2.78 11.54
CA SER A 379 32.03 3.98 12.38
C SER A 379 30.64 4.19 12.99
N ILE A 380 29.57 4.04 12.20
CA ILE A 380 28.19 4.25 12.67
C ILE A 380 27.84 3.21 13.74
N VAL A 381 28.19 1.94 13.51
CA VAL A 381 27.90 0.86 14.46
C VAL A 381 28.70 1.02 15.75
N ALA A 382 29.98 1.37 15.65
CA ALA A 382 30.86 1.52 16.82
C ALA A 382 30.55 2.79 17.64
N ALA A 383 30.13 3.88 16.99
CA ALA A 383 29.81 5.14 17.67
C ALA A 383 28.51 5.07 18.48
N ASN A 384 27.56 4.24 18.06
CA ASN A 384 26.32 4.05 18.80
C ASN A 384 26.54 3.05 19.95
N THR A 385 26.69 3.56 21.18
CA THR A 385 26.88 2.72 22.38
C THR A 385 25.57 2.24 23.00
N ASN A 386 24.41 2.55 22.41
CA ASN A 386 23.12 2.12 22.91
C ASN A 386 23.00 0.59 22.80
N THR A 387 22.67 -0.04 23.93
CA THR A 387 22.50 -1.48 24.11
C THR A 387 21.03 -1.91 24.16
N GLN A 388 20.08 -0.98 23.93
CA GLN A 388 18.67 -1.32 23.79
C GLN A 388 18.47 -2.35 22.67
N GLU A 389 17.58 -3.31 22.91
CA GLU A 389 17.35 -4.47 22.04
C GLU A 389 17.07 -4.07 20.58
N HIS A 390 16.18 -3.10 20.36
CA HIS A 390 15.87 -2.59 19.02
C HIS A 390 17.08 -1.97 18.32
N THR A 391 17.99 -1.33 19.06
CA THR A 391 19.22 -0.76 18.51
C THR A 391 20.22 -1.85 18.15
N MET A 392 20.32 -2.90 18.96
CA MET A 392 21.15 -4.07 18.65
C MET A 392 20.62 -4.78 17.39
N HIS A 393 19.30 -4.92 17.29
CA HIS A 393 18.63 -5.46 16.11
C HIS A 393 18.93 -4.62 14.85
N LEU A 394 18.84 -3.29 14.96
CA LEU A 394 19.18 -2.37 13.86
C LEU A 394 20.65 -2.48 13.44
N LYS A 395 21.58 -2.59 14.39
CA LYS A 395 23.01 -2.79 14.10
C LYS A 395 23.24 -4.11 13.37
N PHE A 396 22.59 -5.18 13.81
CA PHE A 396 22.67 -6.49 13.16
C PHE A 396 22.16 -6.41 11.72
N GLU A 397 20.96 -5.85 11.52
CA GLU A 397 20.39 -5.70 10.18
C GLU A 397 21.22 -4.80 9.27
N PHE A 398 21.83 -3.75 9.82
CA PHE A 398 22.71 -2.86 9.07
C PHE A 398 23.97 -3.57 8.57
N LEU A 399 24.64 -4.31 9.45
CA LEU A 399 25.84 -5.08 9.10
C LEU A 399 25.51 -6.24 8.15
N ASN A 400 24.44 -6.98 8.42
CA ASN A 400 23.99 -8.10 7.59
C ASN A 400 23.62 -7.62 6.17
N CYS A 401 22.82 -6.56 6.05
CA CYS A 401 22.47 -6.01 4.74
C CYS A 401 23.70 -5.48 3.99
N PHE A 402 24.68 -4.90 4.69
CA PHE A 402 25.92 -4.45 4.06
C PHE A 402 26.71 -5.63 3.51
N ALA A 403 26.95 -6.67 4.31
CA ALA A 403 27.65 -7.88 3.91
C ALA A 403 26.97 -8.56 2.70
N LEU A 404 25.64 -8.71 2.74
CA LEU A 404 24.86 -9.28 1.63
C LEU A 404 24.96 -8.45 0.35
N ILE A 405 24.97 -7.12 0.45
CA ILE A 405 25.15 -6.26 -0.72
C ILE A 405 26.55 -6.42 -1.29
N GLN A 406 27.59 -6.36 -0.46
CA GLN A 406 28.97 -6.53 -0.91
C GLN A 406 29.21 -7.91 -1.53
N GLY A 407 28.69 -8.98 -0.93
CA GLY A 407 28.81 -10.34 -1.45
C GLY A 407 28.12 -10.58 -2.79
N ARG A 408 27.14 -9.75 -3.15
CA ARG A 408 26.42 -9.82 -4.45
C ARG A 408 27.02 -8.90 -5.53
N LEU A 409 27.86 -7.95 -5.15
CA LEU A 409 28.47 -7.03 -6.11
C LEU A 409 29.66 -7.70 -6.83
N PRO A 410 29.84 -7.44 -8.13
CA PRO A 410 31.09 -7.72 -8.83
C PRO A 410 32.30 -7.14 -8.08
N GLU A 411 33.46 -7.81 -8.14
CA GLU A 411 34.66 -7.40 -7.39
C GLU A 411 35.11 -5.97 -7.71
N ASP A 412 34.87 -5.45 -8.92
CA ASP A 412 35.20 -4.08 -9.30
C ASP A 412 34.27 -3.03 -8.67
N LEU A 413 33.07 -3.43 -8.25
CA LEU A 413 32.06 -2.57 -7.62
C LEU A 413 31.99 -2.74 -6.10
N GLN A 414 32.71 -3.69 -5.53
CA GLN A 414 32.82 -3.87 -4.09
C GLN A 414 33.60 -2.72 -3.45
N ASP A 415 33.32 -2.46 -2.18
CA ASP A 415 34.11 -1.54 -1.37
C ASP A 415 35.57 -2.02 -1.30
N GLU A 416 36.52 -1.10 -1.48
CA GLU A 416 37.94 -1.44 -1.55
C GLU A 416 38.44 -2.14 -0.27
N GLN A 417 37.96 -1.72 0.90
CA GLN A 417 38.32 -2.33 2.18
C GLN A 417 37.67 -3.69 2.33
N TRP A 418 36.43 -3.87 1.86
CA TRP A 418 35.75 -5.16 1.93
C TRP A 418 36.47 -6.28 1.16
N ARG A 419 37.18 -5.94 0.08
CA ARG A 419 37.92 -6.90 -0.73
C ARG A 419 39.16 -7.46 -0.02
N THR A 420 39.74 -6.70 0.90
CA THR A 420 40.97 -7.13 1.58
C THR A 420 40.64 -8.10 2.72
N ALA A 421 41.56 -9.04 3.00
CA ALA A 421 41.42 -9.93 4.14
C ALA A 421 41.40 -9.15 5.46
N GLU A 422 42.21 -8.11 5.56
CA GLU A 422 42.27 -7.19 6.71
C GLU A 422 40.94 -6.48 6.95
N GLY A 423 40.25 -6.02 5.90
CA GLY A 423 38.94 -5.38 6.06
C GLY A 423 37.89 -6.36 6.55
N LYS A 424 37.83 -7.57 5.99
CA LYS A 424 36.91 -8.62 6.49
C LYS A 424 37.18 -8.99 7.95
N GLU A 425 38.45 -9.04 8.35
CA GLU A 425 38.84 -9.24 9.74
C GLU A 425 38.39 -8.07 10.63
N GLU A 426 38.60 -6.83 10.20
CA GLU A 426 38.14 -5.63 10.92
C GLU A 426 36.61 -5.65 11.09
N PHE A 427 35.85 -6.03 10.05
CA PHE A 427 34.40 -6.20 10.13
C PHE A 427 34.00 -7.22 11.19
N ALA A 428 34.63 -8.40 11.18
CA ALA A 428 34.36 -9.45 12.16
C ALA A 428 34.73 -9.01 13.59
N GLN A 429 35.84 -8.30 13.78
CA GLN A 429 36.26 -7.76 15.08
C GLN A 429 35.28 -6.71 15.62
N VAL A 430 34.80 -5.79 14.77
CA VAL A 430 33.79 -4.81 15.16
C VAL A 430 32.47 -5.49 15.50
N ALA A 431 32.01 -6.43 14.67
CA ALA A 431 30.80 -7.20 14.94
C ALA A 431 30.90 -7.97 16.27
N SER A 432 32.00 -8.67 16.50
CA SER A 432 32.25 -9.41 17.75
C SER A 432 32.19 -8.51 18.98
N ARG A 433 32.78 -7.32 18.90
CA ARG A 433 32.76 -6.33 19.99
C ARG A 433 31.37 -5.78 20.25
N VAL A 434 30.62 -5.47 19.19
CA VAL A 434 29.28 -4.89 19.27
C VAL A 434 28.29 -5.90 19.85
N PHE A 435 28.39 -7.17 19.46
CA PHE A 435 27.49 -8.24 19.88
C PHE A 435 28.05 -9.11 21.00
N VAL A 436 29.03 -8.64 21.77
CA VAL A 436 29.65 -9.38 22.88
C VAL A 436 28.61 -9.86 23.91
N ASN A 437 27.54 -9.10 24.11
CA ASN A 437 26.44 -9.42 25.03
C ASN A 437 25.25 -10.10 24.34
N SER A 438 25.37 -10.42 23.05
CA SER A 438 24.29 -11.00 22.24
C SER A 438 24.88 -11.94 21.18
N PRO A 439 25.49 -13.07 21.61
CA PRO A 439 26.25 -13.95 20.74
C PRO A 439 25.43 -14.49 19.56
N ASP A 440 24.13 -14.68 19.73
CA ASP A 440 23.22 -15.12 18.67
C ASP A 440 23.27 -14.22 17.43
N TYR A 441 23.35 -12.89 17.59
CA TYR A 441 23.48 -11.97 16.46
C TYR A 441 24.82 -12.10 15.75
N PHE A 442 25.90 -12.36 16.50
CA PHE A 442 27.22 -12.57 15.93
C PHE A 442 27.26 -13.87 15.13
N GLU A 443 26.76 -14.97 15.70
CA GLU A 443 26.71 -16.27 15.01
C GLU A 443 25.87 -16.19 13.73
N MET A 444 24.69 -15.58 13.80
CA MET A 444 23.85 -15.36 12.60
C MET A 444 24.55 -14.52 11.53
N LEU A 445 25.30 -13.49 11.93
CA LEU A 445 26.01 -12.62 10.99
C LEU A 445 27.18 -13.35 10.32
N MET A 446 27.87 -14.26 11.02
CA MET A 446 29.00 -15.01 10.48
C MET A 446 28.57 -16.17 9.56
N LEU A 447 27.29 -16.56 9.61
CA LEU A 447 26.70 -17.55 8.70
C LEU A 447 26.16 -16.93 7.40
N ALA A 448 25.91 -15.62 7.39
CA ALA A 448 25.40 -14.86 6.26
C ALA A 448 26.53 -14.40 5.33
#